data_AF-A0A812SWI5-F1
#
_entry.id   AF-A0A812SWI5-F1
#
_cell.length_a   1.000
_cell.length_b   1.000
_cell.length_c   1.000
_cell.angle_alpha   90.00
_cell.angle_beta   90.00
_cell.angle_gamma   90.00
#
_symmetry.space_group_name_H-M   'P 1'
#
loop_
_entity.id
_entity.type
_entity.pdbx_description
1 polymer ?
#
loop_
_entity_poly.entity_id
_entity_poly.type
_entity_poly.pdbx_seq_one_letter_code
_entity_poly.pdbx_strand_id
1 'polypeptide(L)'
;MGKRGAAPAGPAWKKQRGATVRSKINTVIAALRDTNLESEATEISRKMLAEGAVAALSQMVEDRHPMQTRVGDFIKETLEDIAARLQGKVDDAKKSVSTMESELEVQKAQLQAATDELAEAKEKVTKKAEQTTAAKKALGECEQADAMIARDQAGTNRRQGQLTKEQSKFTDIRDNLLQVLIDDGINANGSAKESKKACDKLLKQITNLGAESALLAAAPAVLLKKPEERAR
;
A
#
# COMPACT_ATOMS: atom_id res chain seq x y z
N MET A 1 -92.73 22.08 -62.39
CA MET A 1 -91.59 21.23 -62.76
C MET A 1 -90.42 22.12 -63.16
N GLY A 2 -89.34 22.17 -62.37
CA GLY A 2 -88.13 22.93 -62.68
C GLY A 2 -86.91 22.04 -62.48
N LYS A 3 -86.30 21.58 -63.59
CA LYS A 3 -85.05 20.81 -63.61
C LYS A 3 -83.91 21.72 -63.13
N ARG A 4 -83.35 21.44 -61.95
CA ARG A 4 -82.06 21.99 -61.52
C ARG A 4 -80.95 21.14 -62.14
N GLY A 5 -80.19 21.72 -63.05
CA GLY A 5 -79.02 21.09 -63.65
C GLY A 5 -77.91 20.89 -62.63
N ALA A 6 -77.34 19.69 -62.59
CA ALA A 6 -76.15 19.37 -61.82
C ALA A 6 -74.91 19.97 -62.50
N ALA A 7 -74.11 20.74 -61.75
CA ALA A 7 -72.83 21.24 -62.22
C ALA A 7 -71.81 20.07 -62.27
N PRO A 8 -70.96 19.99 -63.30
CA PRO A 8 -69.96 18.93 -63.40
C PRO A 8 -68.93 19.06 -62.28
N ALA A 9 -68.71 17.96 -61.55
CA ALA A 9 -67.63 17.83 -60.59
C ALA A 9 -66.28 17.94 -61.31
N GLY A 10 -65.64 19.11 -61.21
CA GLY A 10 -64.26 19.29 -61.66
C GLY A 10 -63.30 18.33 -60.95
N PRO A 11 -62.14 18.02 -61.55
CA PRO A 11 -61.29 16.90 -61.17
C PRO A 11 -60.69 17.08 -59.76
N ALA A 12 -61.19 16.30 -58.80
CA ALA A 12 -60.73 16.26 -57.41
C ALA A 12 -59.22 15.94 -57.28
N TRP A 13 -58.63 15.28 -58.28
CA TRP A 13 -57.21 14.95 -58.38
C TRP A 13 -56.27 16.18 -58.32
N LYS A 14 -56.68 17.36 -58.85
CA LYS A 14 -55.84 18.56 -58.82
C LYS A 14 -55.74 19.19 -57.42
N LYS A 15 -56.70 18.94 -56.52
CA LYS A 15 -56.70 19.55 -55.17
C LYS A 15 -55.78 18.83 -54.18
N GLN A 16 -55.61 17.52 -54.30
CA GLN A 16 -54.83 16.73 -53.33
C GLN A 16 -53.31 16.91 -53.49
N ARG A 17 -52.81 17.13 -54.72
CA ARG A 17 -51.40 17.46 -54.96
C ARG A 17 -51.00 18.86 -54.45
N GLY A 18 -51.94 19.81 -54.43
CA GLY A 18 -51.67 21.18 -54.00
C GLY A 18 -51.31 21.30 -52.52
N ALA A 19 -51.94 20.50 -51.65
CA ALA A 19 -51.67 20.52 -50.21
C ALA A 19 -50.26 20.01 -49.87
N THR A 20 -49.84 18.91 -50.49
CA THR A 20 -48.50 18.33 -50.27
C THR A 20 -47.38 19.22 -50.81
N VAL A 21 -47.58 19.87 -51.97
CA VAL A 21 -46.59 20.77 -52.57
C VAL A 21 -46.46 22.05 -51.74
N ARG A 22 -47.59 22.65 -51.32
CA ARG A 22 -47.58 23.85 -50.47
C ARG A 22 -46.88 23.59 -49.13
N SER A 23 -47.08 22.42 -48.53
CA SER A 23 -46.34 22.03 -47.31
C SER A 23 -44.83 22.00 -47.53
N LYS A 24 -44.35 21.41 -48.63
CA LYS A 24 -42.91 21.37 -48.95
C LYS A 24 -42.33 22.75 -49.22
N ILE A 25 -43.08 23.61 -49.92
CA ILE A 25 -42.69 25.01 -50.14
C ILE A 25 -42.57 25.75 -48.80
N ASN A 26 -43.53 25.55 -47.89
CA ASN A 26 -43.45 26.15 -46.55
C ASN A 26 -42.22 25.67 -45.77
N THR A 27 -41.83 24.41 -45.89
CA THR A 27 -40.57 23.90 -45.30
C THR A 27 -39.35 24.61 -45.86
N VAL A 28 -39.29 24.82 -47.18
CA VAL A 28 -38.20 25.57 -47.83
C VAL A 28 -38.15 27.01 -47.32
N ILE A 29 -39.31 27.68 -47.25
CA ILE A 29 -39.42 29.05 -46.70
C ILE A 29 -38.95 29.10 -45.26
N ALA A 30 -39.36 28.13 -44.43
CA ALA A 30 -38.94 28.05 -43.04
C ALA A 30 -37.41 27.87 -42.92
N ALA A 31 -36.82 26.98 -43.72
CA ALA A 31 -35.37 26.77 -43.75
C ALA A 31 -34.60 28.02 -44.20
N LEU A 32 -35.07 28.72 -45.24
CA LEU A 32 -34.45 29.97 -45.70
C LEU A 32 -34.54 31.10 -44.66
N ARG A 33 -35.63 31.16 -43.90
CA ARG A 33 -35.84 32.16 -42.84
C ARG A 33 -35.16 31.81 -41.52
N ASP A 34 -34.71 30.58 -41.32
CA ASP A 34 -34.06 30.17 -40.08
C ASP A 34 -32.68 30.83 -39.96
N THR A 35 -32.51 31.68 -38.95
CA THR A 35 -31.25 32.39 -38.68
C THR A 35 -30.20 31.49 -38.05
N ASN A 36 -30.58 30.33 -37.51
CA ASN A 36 -29.67 29.38 -36.87
C ASN A 36 -28.93 28.51 -37.90
N LEU A 37 -29.41 28.48 -39.15
CA LEU A 37 -28.76 27.78 -40.24
C LEU A 37 -27.67 28.67 -40.84
N GLU A 38 -26.43 28.24 -40.70
CA GLU A 38 -25.27 28.90 -41.31
C GLU A 38 -25.29 28.68 -42.83
N SER A 39 -25.08 29.76 -43.58
CA SER A 39 -24.97 29.75 -45.03
C SER A 39 -24.07 30.89 -45.50
N GLU A 40 -23.45 30.74 -46.67
CA GLU A 40 -22.75 31.84 -47.36
C GLU A 40 -23.71 32.95 -47.81
N ALA A 41 -24.95 32.59 -48.11
CA ALA A 41 -25.97 33.55 -48.46
C ALA A 41 -26.32 34.42 -47.24
N THR A 42 -26.26 35.73 -47.42
CA THR A 42 -26.64 36.69 -46.37
C THR A 42 -28.09 36.48 -45.93
N GLU A 43 -28.39 36.78 -44.66
CA GLU A 43 -29.75 36.65 -44.13
C GLU A 43 -30.80 37.40 -44.97
N ILE A 44 -30.44 38.58 -45.49
CA ILE A 44 -31.30 39.38 -46.37
C ILE A 44 -31.56 38.63 -47.68
N SER A 45 -30.52 38.08 -48.32
CA SER A 45 -30.66 37.27 -49.53
C SER A 45 -31.56 36.05 -49.29
N ARG A 46 -31.40 35.35 -48.16
CA ARG A 46 -32.26 34.21 -47.83
C ARG A 46 -33.72 34.61 -47.59
N LYS A 47 -33.96 35.75 -46.93
CA LYS A 47 -35.32 36.30 -46.77
C LYS A 47 -35.95 36.64 -48.12
N MET A 48 -35.20 37.25 -49.05
CA MET A 48 -35.70 37.53 -50.40
C MET A 48 -36.01 36.25 -51.18
N LEU A 49 -35.16 35.23 -51.08
CA LEU A 49 -35.42 33.92 -51.68
C LEU A 49 -36.67 33.25 -51.06
N ALA A 50 -36.89 33.42 -49.76
CA ALA A 50 -38.08 32.90 -49.07
C ALA A 50 -39.37 33.56 -49.57
N GLU A 51 -39.39 34.88 -49.79
CA GLU A 51 -40.55 35.57 -50.39
C GLU A 51 -40.80 35.10 -51.83
N GLY A 52 -39.73 34.86 -52.60
CA GLY A 52 -39.81 34.38 -53.99
C GLY A 52 -40.16 32.89 -54.13
N ALA A 53 -39.97 32.09 -53.07
CA ALA A 53 -40.08 30.63 -53.13
C ALA A 53 -41.47 30.14 -53.53
N VAL A 54 -42.54 30.82 -53.10
CA VAL A 54 -43.92 30.44 -53.48
C VAL A 54 -44.11 30.58 -54.99
N ALA A 55 -43.69 31.71 -55.57
CA ALA A 55 -43.84 31.96 -56.99
C ALA A 55 -42.93 31.06 -57.84
N ALA A 56 -41.72 30.77 -57.37
CA ALA A 56 -40.74 29.97 -58.09
C ALA A 56 -41.06 28.46 -58.07
N LEU A 57 -41.63 27.93 -56.99
CA LEU A 57 -41.79 26.49 -56.77
C LEU A 57 -43.22 25.97 -56.97
N SER A 58 -44.22 26.85 -57.10
CA SER A 58 -45.64 26.44 -57.24
C SER A 58 -46.00 25.86 -58.61
N GLN A 59 -45.26 26.21 -59.67
CA GLN A 59 -45.48 25.69 -61.02
C GLN A 59 -44.63 24.45 -61.31
N MET A 60 -45.14 23.58 -62.18
CA MET A 60 -44.38 22.43 -62.69
C MET A 60 -43.14 22.93 -63.42
N VAL A 61 -42.04 22.18 -63.35
CA VAL A 61 -40.73 22.61 -63.88
C VAL A 61 -40.81 22.99 -65.36
N GLU A 62 -41.61 22.27 -66.14
CA GLU A 62 -41.83 22.51 -67.58
C GLU A 62 -42.58 23.82 -67.88
N ASP A 63 -43.41 24.29 -66.96
CA ASP A 63 -44.26 25.48 -67.12
C ASP A 63 -43.65 26.75 -66.48
N ARG A 64 -42.45 26.64 -65.89
CA ARG A 64 -41.81 27.76 -65.19
C ARG A 64 -41.26 28.77 -66.19
N HIS A 65 -41.50 30.05 -65.92
CA HIS A 65 -40.80 31.13 -66.58
C HIS A 65 -39.28 31.04 -66.28
N PRO A 66 -38.38 31.39 -67.21
CA PRO A 66 -36.93 31.30 -66.99
C PRO A 66 -36.43 31.95 -65.69
N MET A 67 -37.06 33.05 -65.27
CA MET A 67 -36.75 33.70 -63.99
C MET A 67 -37.12 32.84 -62.76
N GLN A 68 -38.26 32.14 -62.77
CA GLN A 68 -38.66 31.24 -61.69
C GLN A 68 -37.72 30.05 -61.57
N THR A 69 -37.25 29.52 -62.71
CA THR A 69 -36.20 28.49 -62.74
C THR A 69 -34.94 28.98 -62.06
N ARG A 70 -34.45 30.17 -62.44
CA ARG A 70 -33.25 30.76 -61.84
C ARG A 70 -33.38 31.01 -60.32
N VAL A 71 -34.53 31.48 -59.85
CA VAL A 71 -34.80 31.61 -58.41
C VAL A 71 -34.82 30.24 -57.72
N GLY A 72 -35.40 29.23 -58.37
CA GLY A 72 -35.36 27.84 -57.90
C GLY A 72 -33.94 27.31 -57.77
N ASP A 73 -33.05 27.63 -58.71
CA ASP A 73 -31.64 27.24 -58.68
C ASP A 73 -30.90 27.92 -57.52
N PHE A 74 -31.13 29.22 -57.28
CA PHE A 74 -30.53 29.91 -56.12
C PHE A 74 -31.03 29.35 -54.78
N ILE A 75 -32.32 29.00 -54.68
CA ILE A 75 -32.87 28.33 -53.50
C ILE A 75 -32.17 26.98 -53.29
N LYS A 76 -32.00 26.20 -54.35
CA LYS A 76 -31.34 24.90 -54.29
C LYS A 76 -29.89 25.05 -53.83
N GLU A 77 -29.11 25.93 -54.45
CA GLU A 77 -27.72 26.19 -54.10
C GLU A 77 -27.56 26.62 -52.64
N THR A 78 -28.43 27.53 -52.17
CA THR A 78 -28.43 27.97 -50.77
C THR A 78 -28.72 26.83 -49.81
N LEU A 79 -29.68 25.95 -50.12
CA LEU A 79 -30.00 24.79 -49.28
C LEU A 79 -28.91 23.70 -49.33
N GLU A 80 -28.24 23.51 -50.47
CA GLU A 80 -27.11 22.61 -50.61
C GLU A 80 -25.91 23.09 -49.78
N ASP A 81 -25.61 24.38 -49.77
CA ASP A 81 -24.60 24.99 -48.89
C ASP A 81 -24.93 24.78 -47.39
N ILE A 82 -26.17 25.07 -46.98
CA ILE A 82 -26.62 24.81 -45.60
C ILE A 82 -26.44 23.34 -45.24
N ALA A 83 -26.86 22.42 -46.12
CA ALA A 83 -26.76 20.99 -45.89
C ALA A 83 -25.29 20.55 -45.76
N ALA A 84 -24.39 21.04 -46.61
CA ALA A 84 -22.96 20.75 -46.55
C ALA A 84 -22.34 21.24 -45.23
N ARG A 85 -22.70 22.43 -44.77
CA ARG A 85 -22.22 23.00 -43.50
C ARG A 85 -22.70 22.21 -42.29
N LEU A 86 -23.99 21.84 -42.26
CA LEU A 86 -24.55 20.99 -41.21
C LEU A 86 -23.87 19.61 -41.19
N GLN A 87 -23.64 19.02 -42.36
CA GLN A 87 -22.94 17.74 -42.46
C GLN A 87 -21.50 17.86 -41.93
N GLY A 88 -20.79 18.94 -42.28
CA GLY A 88 -19.47 19.23 -41.73
C GLY A 88 -19.46 19.29 -40.19
N LYS A 89 -20.42 20.01 -39.60
CA LYS A 89 -20.58 20.06 -38.14
C LYS A 89 -20.85 18.70 -37.51
N VAL A 90 -21.68 17.88 -38.16
CA VAL A 90 -21.96 16.51 -37.70
C VAL A 90 -20.69 15.66 -37.75
N ASP A 91 -19.90 15.77 -38.81
CA ASP A 91 -18.67 14.99 -38.98
C ASP A 91 -17.59 15.43 -37.99
N ASP A 92 -17.45 16.73 -37.73
CA ASP A 92 -16.54 17.26 -36.72
C ASP A 92 -16.96 16.85 -35.30
N ALA A 93 -18.27 16.88 -34.99
CA ALA A 93 -18.79 16.39 -33.72
C ALA A 93 -18.53 14.88 -33.55
N LYS A 94 -18.74 14.07 -34.61
CA LYS A 94 -18.43 12.63 -34.59
C LYS A 94 -16.95 12.37 -34.36
N LYS A 95 -16.06 13.12 -35.02
CA LYS A 95 -14.61 13.02 -34.78
C LYS A 95 -14.27 13.37 -33.33
N SER A 96 -14.83 14.46 -32.81
CA SER A 96 -14.61 14.87 -31.41
C SER A 96 -15.07 13.80 -30.42
N VAL A 97 -16.26 13.22 -30.62
CA VAL A 97 -16.76 12.10 -29.79
C VAL A 97 -15.83 10.90 -29.88
N SER A 98 -15.42 10.50 -31.08
CA SER A 98 -14.50 9.37 -31.26
C SER A 98 -13.14 9.60 -30.58
N THR A 99 -12.62 10.82 -30.63
CA THR A 99 -11.39 11.19 -29.91
C THR A 99 -11.60 11.09 -28.40
N MET A 100 -12.69 11.64 -27.87
CA MET A 100 -12.99 11.58 -26.43
C MET A 100 -13.22 10.14 -25.94
N GLU A 101 -13.87 9.29 -26.74
CA GLU A 101 -14.05 7.86 -26.42
C GLU A 101 -12.70 7.14 -26.35
N SER A 102 -11.79 7.39 -27.30
CA SER A 102 -10.43 6.84 -27.28
C SER A 102 -9.65 7.29 -26.04
N GLU A 103 -9.69 8.58 -25.72
CA GLU A 103 -9.05 9.14 -24.52
C GLU A 103 -9.63 8.55 -23.23
N LEU A 104 -10.95 8.36 -23.18
CA LEU A 104 -11.63 7.74 -22.04
C LEU A 104 -11.17 6.29 -21.82
N GLU A 105 -11.02 5.50 -22.89
CA GLU A 105 -10.51 4.13 -22.77
C GLU A 105 -9.05 4.10 -22.30
N VAL A 106 -8.20 5.03 -22.76
CA VAL A 106 -6.84 5.17 -22.25
C VAL A 106 -6.84 5.52 -20.76
N GLN A 107 -7.69 6.46 -20.32
CA GLN A 107 -7.80 6.84 -18.92
C GLN A 107 -8.33 5.70 -18.04
N LYS A 108 -9.29 4.90 -18.53
CA LYS A 108 -9.76 3.69 -17.82
C LYS A 108 -8.65 2.67 -17.66
N ALA A 109 -7.86 2.43 -18.70
CA ALA A 109 -6.71 1.52 -18.62
C ALA A 109 -5.65 2.02 -17.62
N GLN A 110 -5.35 3.32 -17.60
CA GLN A 110 -4.45 3.93 -16.62
C GLN A 110 -4.99 3.82 -15.19
N LEU A 111 -6.29 4.06 -15.00
CA LEU A 111 -6.94 3.91 -13.70
C LEU A 111 -6.85 2.46 -13.20
N GLN A 112 -7.14 1.49 -14.07
CA GLN A 112 -7.05 0.07 -13.72
C GLN A 112 -5.61 -0.31 -13.31
N ALA A 113 -4.62 0.09 -14.09
CA ALA A 113 -3.21 -0.15 -13.77
C ALA A 113 -2.81 0.46 -12.41
N ALA A 114 -3.24 1.70 -12.13
CA ALA A 114 -2.98 2.36 -10.86
C ALA A 114 -3.70 1.67 -9.68
N THR A 115 -4.91 1.14 -9.89
CA THR A 115 -5.63 0.38 -8.86
C THR A 115 -4.95 -0.96 -8.55
N ASP A 116 -4.41 -1.64 -9.57
CA ASP A 116 -3.68 -2.90 -9.41
C ASP A 116 -2.35 -2.65 -8.66
N GLU A 117 -1.60 -1.62 -9.04
CA GLU A 117 -0.36 -1.23 -8.35
C GLU A 117 -0.62 -0.86 -6.88
N LEU A 118 -1.70 -0.14 -6.59
CA LEU A 118 -2.10 0.20 -5.23
C LEU A 118 -2.44 -1.06 -4.41
N ALA A 119 -3.12 -2.04 -5.01
CA ALA A 119 -3.45 -3.31 -4.35
C ALA A 119 -2.17 -4.10 -3.99
N GLU A 120 -1.23 -4.22 -4.92
CA GLU A 120 0.07 -4.85 -4.66
C GLU A 120 0.86 -4.13 -3.57
N ALA A 121 0.88 -2.79 -3.59
CA ALA A 121 1.58 -1.99 -2.59
C ALA A 121 0.99 -2.21 -1.19
N LYS A 122 -0.34 -2.26 -1.07
CA LYS A 122 -1.03 -2.58 0.20
C LYS A 122 -0.66 -3.96 0.71
N GLU A 123 -0.63 -4.97 -0.15
CA GLU A 123 -0.23 -6.33 0.24
C GLU A 123 1.23 -6.37 0.76
N LYS A 124 2.15 -5.70 0.06
CA LYS A 124 3.56 -5.57 0.49
C LYS A 124 3.69 -4.88 1.85
N VAL A 125 2.90 -3.84 2.11
CA VAL A 125 2.88 -3.14 3.41
C VAL A 125 2.37 -4.06 4.52
N THR A 126 1.27 -4.79 4.30
CA THR A 126 0.74 -5.74 5.28
C THR A 126 1.75 -6.83 5.61
N LYS A 127 2.38 -7.45 4.60
CA LYS A 127 3.44 -8.45 4.81
C LYS A 127 4.62 -7.91 5.60
N LYS A 128 5.08 -6.69 5.31
CA LYS A 128 6.17 -6.04 6.07
C LYS A 128 5.77 -5.71 7.51
N ALA A 129 4.51 -5.31 7.73
CA ALA A 129 4.00 -5.07 9.08
C ALA A 129 4.01 -6.36 9.91
N GLU A 130 3.52 -7.47 9.36
CA GLU A 130 3.57 -8.79 10.00
C GLU A 130 5.01 -9.21 10.33
N GLN A 131 5.93 -9.10 9.36
CA GLN A 131 7.36 -9.38 9.59
C GLN A 131 7.96 -8.52 10.69
N THR A 132 7.62 -7.23 10.74
CA THR A 132 8.10 -6.30 11.79
C THR A 132 7.56 -6.70 13.16
N THR A 133 6.29 -7.11 13.25
CA THR A 133 5.72 -7.59 14.52
C THR A 133 6.37 -8.88 15.00
N ALA A 134 6.64 -9.83 14.10
CA ALA A 134 7.34 -11.07 14.42
C ALA A 134 8.78 -10.81 14.88
N ALA A 135 9.51 -9.92 14.18
CA ALA A 135 10.87 -9.54 14.55
C ALA A 135 10.94 -8.86 15.93
N LYS A 136 9.98 -7.97 16.25
CA LYS A 136 9.89 -7.34 17.58
C LYS A 136 9.63 -8.35 18.68
N LYS A 137 8.79 -9.36 18.43
CA LYS A 137 8.53 -10.43 19.40
C LYS A 137 9.81 -11.26 19.64
N ALA A 138 10.50 -11.67 18.57
CA ALA A 138 11.74 -12.42 18.67
C ALA A 138 12.84 -11.62 19.41
N LEU A 139 12.95 -10.31 19.16
CA LEU A 139 13.88 -9.44 19.89
C LEU A 139 13.58 -9.45 21.39
N GLY A 140 12.30 -9.30 21.78
CA GLY A 140 11.91 -9.34 23.19
C GLY A 140 12.20 -10.69 23.87
N GLU A 141 12.05 -11.81 23.15
CA GLU A 141 12.41 -13.14 23.65
C GLU A 141 13.94 -13.27 23.86
N CYS A 142 14.75 -12.75 22.92
CA CYS A 142 16.21 -12.70 23.07
C CYS A 142 16.66 -11.83 24.25
N GLU A 143 16.09 -10.62 24.40
CA GLU A 143 16.41 -9.72 25.52
C GLU A 143 16.09 -10.36 26.88
N GLN A 144 14.98 -11.10 26.97
CA GLN A 144 14.64 -11.86 28.17
C GLN A 144 15.64 -12.99 28.44
N ALA A 145 16.04 -13.74 27.41
CA ALA A 145 17.03 -14.80 27.54
C ALA A 145 18.40 -14.26 27.99
N ASP A 146 18.85 -13.15 27.40
CA ASP A 146 20.10 -12.48 27.78
C ASP A 146 20.07 -12.01 29.25
N ALA A 147 18.94 -11.46 29.70
CA ALA A 147 18.76 -11.07 31.09
C ALA A 147 18.82 -12.28 32.05
N MET A 148 18.26 -13.43 31.67
CA MET A 148 18.36 -14.67 32.44
C MET A 148 19.80 -15.18 32.52
N ILE A 149 20.51 -15.21 31.38
CA ILE A 149 21.92 -15.64 31.32
C ILE A 149 22.80 -14.74 32.19
N ALA A 150 22.62 -13.43 32.12
CA ALA A 150 23.37 -12.47 32.95
C ALA A 150 23.15 -12.72 34.45
N ARG A 151 21.91 -13.04 34.85
CA ARG A 151 21.57 -13.39 36.23
C ARG A 151 22.25 -14.69 36.67
N ASP A 152 22.25 -15.71 35.82
CA ASP A 152 22.87 -17.01 36.12
C ASP A 152 24.39 -16.92 36.18
N GLN A 153 25.02 -16.12 35.31
CA GLN A 153 26.45 -15.81 35.36
C GLN A 153 26.82 -15.13 36.67
N ALA A 154 26.04 -14.13 37.10
CA ALA A 154 26.27 -13.47 38.39
C ALA A 154 26.15 -14.45 39.57
N GLY A 155 25.19 -15.37 39.53
CA GLY A 155 25.04 -16.45 40.52
C GLY A 155 26.23 -17.40 40.53
N THR A 156 26.70 -17.80 39.35
CA THR A 156 27.84 -18.70 39.17
C THR A 156 29.13 -18.06 39.67
N ASN A 157 29.38 -16.80 39.32
CA ASN A 157 30.55 -16.04 39.78
C ASN A 157 30.59 -15.93 41.32
N ARG A 158 29.42 -15.73 41.96
CA ARG A 158 29.33 -15.72 43.44
C ARG A 158 29.69 -17.07 44.05
N ARG A 159 29.16 -18.18 43.50
CA ARG A 159 29.47 -19.54 43.96
C ARG A 159 30.95 -19.87 43.77
N GLN A 160 31.52 -19.52 42.61
CA GLN A 160 32.94 -19.72 42.35
C GLN A 160 33.80 -18.93 43.35
N GLY A 161 33.45 -17.67 43.62
CA GLY A 161 34.15 -16.86 44.64
C GLY A 161 34.05 -17.44 46.06
N GLN A 162 32.94 -18.09 46.41
CA GLN A 162 32.81 -18.82 47.69
C GLN A 162 33.70 -20.07 47.71
N LEU A 163 33.68 -20.87 46.65
CA LEU A 163 34.52 -22.06 46.54
C LEU A 163 36.01 -21.72 46.57
N THR A 164 36.46 -20.66 45.89
CA THR A 164 37.86 -20.22 45.94
C THR A 164 38.27 -19.82 47.36
N LYS A 165 37.38 -19.15 48.11
CA LYS A 165 37.64 -18.80 49.53
C LYS A 165 37.69 -20.03 50.44
N GLU A 166 36.87 -21.03 50.18
CA GLU A 166 36.91 -22.30 50.92
C GLU A 166 38.20 -23.06 50.60
N GLN A 167 38.54 -23.20 49.32
CA GLN A 167 39.79 -23.79 48.88
C GLN A 167 41.00 -23.11 49.52
N SER A 168 41.06 -21.77 49.55
CA SER A 168 42.19 -21.08 50.18
C SER A 168 42.31 -21.38 51.68
N LYS A 169 41.19 -21.57 52.39
CA LYS A 169 41.21 -21.97 53.81
C LYS A 169 41.77 -23.37 53.97
N PHE A 170 41.38 -24.31 53.12
CA PHE A 170 41.91 -25.68 53.17
C PHE A 170 43.40 -25.73 52.82
N THR A 171 43.82 -24.96 51.81
CA THR A 171 45.23 -24.85 51.44
C THR A 171 46.05 -24.24 52.58
N ASP A 172 45.57 -23.20 53.26
CA ASP A 172 46.23 -22.61 54.44
C ASP A 172 46.36 -23.61 55.60
N ILE A 173 45.29 -24.36 55.89
CA ILE A 173 45.31 -25.43 56.91
C ILE A 173 46.36 -26.48 56.56
N ARG A 174 46.38 -26.94 55.30
CA ARG A 174 47.30 -27.98 54.85
C ARG A 174 48.75 -27.49 54.89
N ASP A 175 49.03 -26.39 54.19
CA ASP A 175 50.40 -25.97 53.89
C ASP A 175 51.04 -25.22 55.07
N ASN A 176 50.29 -24.36 55.77
CA ASN A 176 50.86 -23.48 56.79
C ASN A 176 50.70 -24.01 58.22
N LEU A 177 49.78 -24.94 58.47
CA LEU A 177 49.56 -25.48 59.82
C LEU A 177 49.94 -26.95 59.91
N LEU A 178 49.32 -27.80 59.09
CA LEU A 178 49.50 -29.24 59.19
C LEU A 178 50.89 -29.67 58.73
N GLN A 179 51.33 -29.22 57.54
CA GLN A 179 52.61 -29.61 56.96
C GLN A 179 53.79 -29.19 57.86
N VAL A 180 53.77 -27.96 58.38
CA VAL A 180 54.81 -27.46 59.32
C VAL A 180 54.88 -28.31 60.59
N LEU A 181 53.73 -28.70 61.16
CA LEU A 181 53.71 -29.60 62.32
C LEU A 181 54.18 -31.01 61.97
N ILE A 182 53.86 -31.51 60.77
CA ILE A 182 54.35 -32.81 60.30
C ILE A 182 55.87 -32.79 60.13
N ASP A 183 56.43 -31.75 59.53
CA ASP A 183 57.85 -31.71 59.20
C ASP A 183 58.73 -31.39 60.42
N ASP A 184 58.31 -30.47 61.31
CA ASP A 184 59.16 -29.97 62.40
C ASP A 184 58.73 -30.41 63.81
N GLY A 185 57.49 -30.88 63.98
CA GLY A 185 56.95 -31.34 65.27
C GLY A 185 57.03 -30.30 66.40
N ILE A 186 57.65 -30.64 67.53
CA ILE A 186 57.79 -29.73 68.68
C ILE A 186 58.69 -28.52 68.42
N ASN A 187 59.42 -28.54 67.31
CA ASN A 187 60.28 -27.43 66.89
C ASN A 187 59.60 -26.54 65.84
N ALA A 188 58.38 -26.88 65.40
CA ALA A 188 57.61 -26.09 64.45
C ALA A 188 57.48 -24.63 64.93
N ASN A 189 57.86 -23.68 64.06
CA ASN A 189 57.90 -22.24 64.34
C ASN A 189 58.91 -21.78 65.43
N GLY A 190 59.90 -22.60 65.78
CA GLY A 190 61.07 -22.17 66.58
C GLY A 190 60.95 -22.34 68.10
N SER A 191 59.76 -22.64 68.63
CA SER A 191 59.60 -22.96 70.06
C SER A 191 58.42 -23.90 70.36
N ALA A 192 58.56 -24.75 71.39
CA ALA A 192 57.51 -25.68 71.80
C ALA A 192 56.18 -25.00 72.17
N LYS A 193 56.24 -23.74 72.65
CA LYS A 193 55.06 -22.94 72.95
C LYS A 193 54.34 -22.50 71.68
N GLU A 194 55.07 -22.17 70.63
CA GLU A 194 54.51 -21.80 69.33
C GLU A 194 54.00 -23.02 68.56
N SER A 195 54.68 -24.16 68.64
CA SER A 195 54.18 -25.42 68.07
C SER A 195 52.88 -25.86 68.72
N LYS A 196 52.75 -25.72 70.06
CA LYS A 196 51.49 -25.98 70.76
C LYS A 196 50.37 -25.04 70.31
N LYS A 197 50.64 -23.74 70.19
CA LYS A 197 49.66 -22.76 69.65
C LYS A 197 49.25 -23.09 68.21
N ALA A 198 50.19 -23.51 67.36
CA ALA A 198 49.91 -23.93 65.99
C ALA A 198 49.03 -25.19 65.96
N CYS A 199 49.31 -26.17 66.83
CA CYS A 199 48.50 -27.37 67.00
C CYS A 199 47.08 -27.04 67.50
N ASP A 200 46.94 -26.19 68.52
CA ASP A 200 45.63 -25.75 69.03
C ASP A 200 44.83 -24.99 67.95
N LYS A 201 45.51 -24.15 67.15
CA LYS A 201 44.90 -23.45 66.01
C LYS A 201 44.44 -24.42 64.92
N LEU A 202 45.27 -25.41 64.58
CA LEU A 202 44.95 -26.47 63.63
C LEU A 202 43.73 -27.27 64.10
N LEU A 203 43.73 -27.73 65.35
CA LEU A 203 42.62 -28.50 65.90
C LEU A 203 41.33 -27.69 65.90
N LYS A 204 41.37 -26.42 66.32
CA LYS A 204 40.20 -25.54 66.23
C LYS A 204 39.66 -25.42 64.80
N GLN A 205 40.54 -25.31 63.80
CA GLN A 205 40.12 -25.25 62.40
C GLN A 205 39.58 -26.58 61.87
N ILE A 206 40.19 -27.70 62.22
CA ILE A 206 39.72 -29.04 61.86
C ILE A 206 38.38 -29.38 62.56
N THR A 207 38.17 -28.94 63.81
CA THR A 207 36.86 -29.01 64.50
C THR A 207 35.80 -28.22 63.75
N ASN A 208 36.12 -27.01 63.27
CA ASN A 208 35.19 -26.19 62.48
C ASN A 208 34.83 -26.85 61.14
N LEU A 209 35.64 -27.78 60.66
CA LEU A 209 35.37 -28.59 59.47
C LEU A 209 34.56 -29.87 59.77
N GLY A 210 34.18 -30.09 61.03
CA GLY A 210 33.37 -31.23 61.43
C GLY A 210 34.14 -32.52 61.67
N ALA A 211 35.45 -32.45 61.95
CA ALA A 211 36.20 -33.64 62.31
C ALA A 211 35.74 -34.23 63.65
N GLU A 212 35.87 -35.54 63.76
CA GLU A 212 35.45 -36.30 64.94
C GLU A 212 36.31 -35.94 66.17
N SER A 213 35.65 -35.76 67.32
CA SER A 213 36.31 -35.36 68.57
C SER A 213 37.37 -36.36 69.05
N ALA A 214 37.18 -37.65 68.77
CA ALA A 214 38.14 -38.69 69.13
C ALA A 214 39.48 -38.53 68.38
N LEU A 215 39.43 -38.24 67.08
CA LEU A 215 40.62 -37.94 66.26
C LEU A 215 41.32 -36.66 66.76
N LEU A 216 40.54 -35.63 67.09
CA LEU A 216 41.06 -34.36 67.60
C LEU A 216 41.74 -34.50 68.97
N ALA A 217 41.24 -35.38 69.84
CA ALA A 217 41.80 -35.62 71.17
C ALA A 217 43.17 -36.31 71.12
N ALA A 218 43.38 -37.21 70.16
CA ALA A 218 44.64 -37.93 69.98
C ALA A 218 45.71 -37.11 69.22
N ALA A 219 45.29 -36.15 68.40
CA ALA A 219 46.17 -35.41 67.50
C ALA A 219 47.34 -34.66 68.19
N PRO A 220 47.19 -33.99 69.36
CA PRO A 220 48.33 -33.35 70.04
C PRO A 220 49.44 -34.32 70.41
N ALA A 221 49.07 -35.52 70.87
CA ALA A 221 50.02 -36.53 71.34
C ALA A 221 50.91 -37.07 70.20
N VAL A 222 50.45 -36.97 68.95
CA VAL A 222 51.18 -37.40 67.76
C VAL A 222 51.90 -36.22 67.10
N LEU A 223 51.20 -35.10 66.86
CA LEU A 223 51.74 -33.96 66.11
C LEU A 223 52.84 -33.21 66.86
N LEU A 224 52.81 -33.19 68.20
CA LEU A 224 53.83 -32.50 69.01
C LEU A 224 55.06 -33.36 69.33
N LYS A 225 55.14 -34.60 68.87
CA LYS A 225 56.39 -35.39 68.92
C LYS A 225 57.31 -34.96 67.79
N LYS A 226 58.63 -35.18 67.95
CA LYS A 226 59.57 -35.04 66.84
C LYS A 226 59.22 -36.07 65.74
N PRO A 227 59.45 -35.77 64.45
CA PRO A 227 59.12 -36.69 63.36
C PRO A 227 59.67 -38.12 63.58
N GLU A 228 60.90 -38.23 64.08
CA GLU A 228 61.58 -39.50 64.38
C GLU A 228 60.89 -40.32 65.49
N GLU A 229 60.15 -39.68 66.40
CA GLU A 229 59.52 -40.31 67.57
C GLU A 229 58.08 -40.76 67.30
N ARG A 230 57.54 -40.51 66.09
CA ARG A 230 56.14 -40.82 65.75
C ARG A 230 55.92 -42.23 65.20
N ALA A 231 56.98 -42.89 64.73
CA ALA A 231 56.91 -44.22 64.11
C ALA A 231 57.17 -45.38 65.08
N ARG A 232 57.24 -45.10 66.40
CA ARG A 232 57.36 -46.10 67.48
C ARG A 232 56.12 -46.06 68.35
#